data_AF-A0A2V8TGU9-F1
#
_entry.id   AF-A0A2V8TGU9-F1
#
_cell.length_a   1.000
_cell.length_b   1.000
_cell.length_c   1.000
_cell.angle_alpha   90.00
_cell.angle_beta   90.00
_cell.angle_gamma   90.00
#
_symmetry.space_group_name_H-M   'P 1'
#
loop_
_entity.id
_entity.type
_entity.pdbx_description
1 polymer ?
#
loop_
_entity_poly.entity_id
_entity_poly.type
_entity_poly.pdbx_seq_one_letter_code
_entity_poly.pdbx_strand_id
1 'polypeptide(L)'
;MHAETELEFEALRAVCGRYVRSSLGREELAQVAPLSDRGAIENALIDAAEAIEYLRATTQPQPAARGSAIRVRFEGVADPGSSLARLRIEGVTLEPNEIFELARLLDLAAEARSILLAAREKYPRLAA
;
A
#
# COMPACT_ATOMS: atom_id res chain seq x y z
N MET A 1 14.56 22.98 9.81
CA MET A 1 15.32 21.79 9.36
C MET A 1 15.90 20.97 10.53
N HIS A 2 15.49 21.18 11.79
CA HIS A 2 16.00 20.40 12.95
C HIS A 2 14.95 19.46 13.58
N ALA A 3 13.66 19.72 13.35
CA ALA A 3 12.57 18.91 13.92
C ALA A 3 12.58 17.44 13.46
N GLU A 4 13.05 17.14 12.25
CA GLU A 4 13.08 15.76 11.72
C GLU A 4 14.09 14.88 12.47
N THR A 5 15.23 15.46 12.85
CA THR A 5 16.25 14.79 13.65
C THR A 5 15.80 14.66 15.11
N GLU A 6 15.15 15.69 15.66
CA GLU A 6 14.63 15.69 17.04
C GLU A 6 13.49 14.67 17.24
N LEU A 7 12.69 14.41 16.21
CA LEU A 7 11.59 13.43 16.24
C LEU A 7 12.02 12.02 15.80
N GLU A 8 13.31 11.81 15.53
CA GLU A 8 13.87 10.54 15.05
C GLU A 8 13.09 9.95 13.86
N PHE A 9 12.62 10.81 12.95
CA PHE A 9 11.71 10.42 11.87
C PHE A 9 12.27 9.27 11.03
N GLU A 10 13.55 9.33 10.69
CA GLU A 10 14.22 8.27 9.93
C GLU A 10 14.28 6.94 10.67
N ALA A 11 14.44 6.95 11.99
CA ALA A 11 14.42 5.73 12.79
C ALA A 11 13.01 5.12 12.82
N LEU A 12 11.97 5.96 12.97
CA LEU A 12 10.58 5.51 12.87
C LEU A 12 10.25 4.95 11.48
N ARG A 13 10.68 5.62 10.42
CA ARG A 13 10.50 5.17 9.04
C ARG A 13 11.18 3.81 8.82
N ALA A 14 12.38 3.62 9.36
CA ALA A 14 13.07 2.32 9.32
C ALA A 14 12.33 1.22 10.08
N VAL A 15 11.70 1.52 11.22
CA VAL A 15 10.85 0.56 11.96
C VAL A 15 9.64 0.17 11.13
N CYS A 16 8.92 1.14 10.55
CA CYS A 16 7.79 0.87 9.65
C CYS A 16 8.20 0.02 8.45
N GLY A 17 9.38 0.27 7.87
CA GLY A 17 9.93 -0.47 6.74
C GLY A 17 10.05 -1.98 6.97
N ARG A 18 10.22 -2.43 8.22
CA ARG A 18 10.25 -3.86 8.57
C ARG A 18 8.91 -4.57 8.35
N TYR A 19 7.82 -3.83 8.25
CA TYR A 19 6.47 -4.36 8.07
C TYR A 19 5.94 -4.22 6.64
N VAL A 20 6.67 -3.54 5.76
CA VAL A 20 6.32 -3.37 4.35
C VAL A 20 6.71 -4.63 3.56
N ARG A 21 5.76 -5.17 2.79
CA ARG A 21 5.87 -6.52 2.19
C ARG A 21 6.08 -6.56 0.68
N SER A 22 6.04 -5.42 -0.01
CA SER A 22 6.24 -5.31 -1.46
C SER A 22 7.38 -4.34 -1.79
N SER A 23 7.93 -4.41 -3.01
CA SER A 23 8.86 -3.38 -3.52
C SER A 23 8.15 -2.03 -3.67
N LEU A 24 6.96 -2.02 -4.28
CA LEU A 24 6.14 -0.82 -4.46
C LEU A 24 5.83 -0.13 -3.12
N GLY A 25 5.47 -0.89 -2.08
CA GLY A 25 5.23 -0.31 -0.75
C GLY A 25 6.50 0.27 -0.12
N ARG A 26 7.69 -0.25 -0.45
CA ARG A 26 8.96 0.29 0.04
C ARG A 26 9.29 1.60 -0.68
N GLU A 27 8.96 1.71 -1.96
CA GLU A 27 9.06 2.96 -2.71
C GLU A 27 8.10 4.03 -2.15
N GLU A 28 6.85 3.68 -1.87
CA GLU A 28 5.88 4.56 -1.21
C GLU A 28 6.40 5.03 0.15
N LEU A 29 6.91 4.12 0.98
CA LEU A 29 7.51 4.48 2.28
C LEU A 29 8.72 5.42 2.12
N ALA A 30 9.52 5.26 1.06
CA ALA A 30 10.66 6.13 0.80
C ALA A 30 10.23 7.57 0.43
N GLN A 31 9.02 7.76 -0.10
CA GLN A 31 8.45 9.09 -0.38
C GLN A 31 7.80 9.75 0.86
N VAL A 32 7.57 9.00 1.94
CA VAL A 32 7.01 9.58 3.17
C VAL A 32 8.01 10.57 3.76
N ALA A 33 7.54 11.80 3.94
CA ALA A 33 8.29 12.91 4.51
C ALA A 33 7.44 13.66 5.55
N PRO A 34 8.07 14.36 6.51
CA PRO A 34 7.37 15.19 7.47
C PRO A 34 6.52 16.27 6.79
N LEU A 35 5.32 16.49 7.31
CA LEU A 35 4.39 17.51 6.83
C LEU A 35 4.38 18.71 7.78
N SER A 36 4.16 19.91 7.24
CA SER A 36 4.04 21.15 8.02
C SER A 36 2.65 21.79 7.94
N ASP A 37 1.84 21.40 6.94
CA ASP A 37 0.47 21.89 6.81
C ASP A 37 -0.47 21.07 7.69
N ARG A 38 -1.22 21.76 8.55
CA ARG A 38 -2.12 21.12 9.51
C ARG A 38 -3.22 20.30 8.83
N GLY A 39 -3.82 20.82 7.76
CA GLY A 39 -4.88 20.12 7.05
C GLY A 39 -4.38 18.84 6.39
N ALA A 40 -3.19 18.87 5.81
CA ALA A 40 -2.52 17.70 5.25
C ALA A 40 -2.20 16.66 6.34
N ILE A 41 -1.68 17.08 7.50
CA ILE A 41 -1.40 16.19 8.64
C ILE A 41 -2.68 15.52 9.13
N GLU A 42 -3.75 16.29 9.37
CA GLU A 42 -5.02 15.76 9.87
C GLU A 42 -5.63 14.75 8.88
N ASN A 43 -5.59 15.04 7.58
CA ASN A 43 -6.05 14.09 6.55
C ASN A 43 -5.24 12.79 6.55
N ALA A 44 -3.91 12.88 6.56
CA ALA A 44 -3.04 11.71 6.56
C ALA A 44 -3.23 10.85 7.84
N LEU A 45 -3.46 11.50 8.98
CA LEU A 45 -3.77 10.80 10.24
C LEU A 45 -5.11 10.06 10.18
N ILE A 46 -6.13 10.62 9.52
CA ILE A 46 -7.41 9.94 9.32
C ILE A 46 -7.25 8.73 8.40
N ASP A 47 -6.51 8.88 7.28
CA ASP A 47 -6.20 7.75 6.37
C ASP A 47 -5.47 6.63 7.12
N ALA A 48 -4.45 6.97 7.92
CA ALA A 48 -3.70 6.01 8.71
C ALA A 48 -4.54 5.35 9.81
N ALA A 49 -5.42 6.10 10.49
CA ALA A 49 -6.30 5.57 11.52
C ALA A 49 -7.27 4.53 10.94
N GLU A 50 -7.87 4.80 9.78
CA GLU A 50 -8.76 3.87 9.09
C GLU A 50 -8.01 2.60 8.64
N ALA A 51 -6.79 2.74 8.10
CA ALA A 51 -5.93 1.62 7.73
C ALA A 51 -5.59 0.73 8.94
N ILE A 52 -5.26 1.33 10.08
CA ILE A 52 -4.97 0.61 11.33
C ILE A 52 -6.21 -0.15 11.81
N GLU A 53 -7.39 0.48 11.79
CA GLU A 53 -8.62 -0.18 12.18
C GLU A 53 -8.92 -1.40 11.29
N TYR A 54 -8.81 -1.22 9.98
CA TYR A 54 -8.99 -2.30 9.01
C TYR A 54 -8.01 -3.47 9.25
N LEU A 55 -6.72 -3.17 9.47
CA LEU A 55 -5.71 -4.20 9.77
C LEU A 55 -6.01 -4.95 11.08
N ARG A 56 -6.48 -4.25 12.11
CA ARG A 56 -6.89 -4.89 13.38
C ARG A 56 -8.09 -5.80 13.17
N ALA A 57 -9.10 -5.33 12.46
CA ALA A 57 -10.30 -6.12 12.17
C ALA A 57 -9.94 -7.40 11.40
N THR A 58 -9.10 -7.30 10.38
CA THR A 58 -8.70 -8.45 9.54
C THR A 58 -7.76 -9.45 10.25
N THR A 59 -7.20 -9.10 11.41
CA THR A 59 -6.31 -9.97 12.19
C THR A 59 -7.05 -10.77 13.26
N GLN A 60 -8.24 -10.34 13.68
CA GLN A 60 -9.06 -11.05 14.66
C GLN A 60 -9.96 -12.11 13.99
N PRO A 61 -10.23 -13.26 14.65
CA PRO A 61 -11.22 -14.21 14.16
C PRO A 61 -12.59 -13.53 14.06
N GLN A 62 -13.07 -13.30 12.85
CA GLN A 62 -14.41 -12.74 12.64
C GLN A 62 -15.42 -13.88 12.42
N PRO A 63 -16.61 -13.81 13.03
CA PRO A 63 -17.72 -14.66 12.62
C PRO A 63 -17.98 -14.44 11.13
N ALA A 64 -18.26 -15.51 10.38
CA ALA A 64 -18.55 -15.42 8.95
C ALA A 64 -19.87 -14.66 8.74
N ALA A 65 -19.77 -13.34 8.58
CA ALA A 65 -20.87 -12.43 8.30
C ALA A 65 -20.56 -11.62 7.04
N ARG A 66 -21.61 -11.15 6.36
CA ARG A 66 -21.46 -10.19 5.26
C ARG A 66 -20.81 -8.91 5.80
N GLY A 67 -19.77 -8.43 5.11
CA GLY A 67 -18.99 -7.26 5.53
C GLY A 67 -17.82 -7.57 6.46
N SER A 68 -17.48 -8.84 6.69
CA SER A 68 -16.23 -9.17 7.38
C SER A 68 -15.05 -8.69 6.55
N ALA A 69 -14.16 -7.92 7.18
CA ALA A 69 -12.98 -7.41 6.50
C ALA A 69 -12.05 -8.58 6.15
N ILE A 70 -11.91 -8.88 4.86
CA ILE A 70 -10.92 -9.84 4.35
C ILE A 70 -9.59 -9.13 4.24
N ARG A 71 -8.51 -9.76 4.70
CA ARG A 71 -7.16 -9.17 4.65
C ARG A 71 -6.66 -9.02 3.21
N VAL A 72 -6.35 -7.80 2.78
CA VAL A 72 -5.55 -7.56 1.57
C VAL A 72 -4.14 -8.11 1.77
N ARG A 73 -3.64 -8.83 0.77
CA ARG A 73 -2.28 -9.38 0.73
C ARG A 73 -1.44 -8.62 -0.29
N PHE A 74 -0.20 -8.35 0.08
CA PHE A 74 0.77 -7.65 -0.77
C PHE A 74 2.04 -8.50 -1.01
N GLU A 75 2.05 -9.73 -0.50
CA GLU A 75 3.12 -10.69 -0.69
C GLU A 75 3.11 -11.29 -2.10
N GLY A 76 4.29 -11.67 -2.60
CA GLY A 76 4.41 -12.38 -3.87
C GLY A 76 4.31 -11.49 -5.12
N VAL A 77 4.33 -10.17 -4.94
CA VAL A 77 4.40 -9.21 -6.05
C VAL A 77 5.86 -9.00 -6.43
N ALA A 78 6.23 -9.40 -7.65
CA ALA A 78 7.51 -9.06 -8.23
C ALA A 78 7.63 -7.54 -8.45
N ASP A 79 8.84 -7.01 -8.38
CA ASP A 79 9.09 -5.61 -8.67
C ASP A 79 8.86 -5.31 -10.16
N PRO A 80 7.87 -4.48 -10.53
CA PRO A 80 7.58 -4.19 -11.92
C PRO A 80 8.50 -3.12 -12.52
N GLY A 81 9.37 -2.48 -11.73
CA GLY A 81 10.11 -1.28 -12.12
C GLY A 81 10.88 -1.41 -13.44
N SER A 82 11.61 -2.52 -13.64
CA SER A 82 12.35 -2.78 -14.88
C SER A 82 11.43 -2.99 -16.08
N SER A 83 10.35 -3.75 -15.92
CA SER A 83 9.36 -4.00 -16.98
C SER A 83 8.65 -2.71 -17.39
N LEU A 84 8.28 -1.86 -16.43
CA LEU A 84 7.67 -0.57 -16.68
C LEU A 84 8.64 0.41 -17.37
N ALA A 85 9.92 0.40 -16.97
CA ALA A 85 10.93 1.22 -17.63
C ALA A 85 11.12 0.81 -19.10
N ARG A 86 11.14 -0.49 -19.39
CA ARG A 86 11.21 -1.03 -20.76
C ARG A 86 10.01 -0.63 -21.62
N LEU A 87 8.79 -0.69 -21.06
CA LEU A 87 7.57 -0.30 -21.78
C LEU A 87 7.56 1.18 -22.21
N ARG A 88 8.37 2.05 -21.58
CA ARG A 88 8.49 3.46 -21.98
C ARG A 88 9.43 3.68 -23.16
N ILE A 89 10.18 2.66 -23.58
CA ILE A 89 11.12 2.74 -24.69
C ILE A 89 10.42 2.22 -25.95
N GLU A 90 10.32 3.06 -26.97
CA GLU A 90 9.73 2.68 -28.25
C GLU A 90 10.48 1.51 -28.88
N GLY A 91 9.75 0.49 -29.35
CA GLY A 91 10.29 -0.69 -30.01
C GLY A 91 10.80 -1.81 -29.08
N VAL A 92 10.79 -1.61 -27.75
CA VAL A 92 11.14 -2.68 -26.79
C VAL A 92 9.94 -3.59 -26.55
N THR A 93 10.15 -4.90 -26.68
CA THR A 93 9.18 -5.92 -26.27
C THR A 93 9.47 -6.40 -24.85
N LEU A 94 8.45 -6.85 -24.15
CA LEU A 94 8.61 -7.58 -22.89
C LEU A 94 8.80 -9.07 -23.15
N GLU A 95 9.59 -9.71 -22.30
CA GLU A 95 9.72 -11.16 -22.25
C GLU A 95 8.45 -11.80 -21.68
N PRO A 96 8.16 -13.09 -21.98
CA PRO A 96 6.98 -13.77 -21.48
C PRO A 96 6.84 -13.74 -19.94
N ASN A 97 7.95 -13.80 -19.20
CA ASN A 97 7.92 -13.73 -17.74
C ASN A 97 7.55 -12.32 -17.24
N GLU A 98 8.01 -11.26 -17.89
CA GLU A 98 7.69 -9.87 -17.54
C GLU A 98 6.21 -9.59 -17.78
N ILE A 99 5.65 -10.11 -18.88
CA ILE A 99 4.21 -10.02 -19.16
C ILE A 99 3.42 -10.75 -18.07
N PHE A 100 3.86 -11.96 -17.71
CA PHE A 100 3.21 -12.75 -16.66
C PHE A 100 3.21 -12.04 -15.31
N GLU A 101 4.36 -11.53 -14.86
CA GLU A 101 4.46 -10.82 -13.57
C GLU A 101 3.61 -9.55 -13.54
N LEU A 102 3.56 -8.80 -14.65
CA LEU A 102 2.65 -7.64 -14.77
C LEU A 102 1.18 -8.06 -14.72
N ALA A 103 0.80 -9.14 -15.39
CA ALA A 103 -0.57 -9.66 -15.33
C ALA A 103 -0.94 -10.09 -13.90
N ARG A 104 -0.03 -10.78 -13.19
CA ARG A 104 -0.25 -11.14 -11.78
C ARG A 104 -0.40 -9.95 -10.86
N LEU A 105 0.38 -8.89 -11.08
CA LEU A 105 0.25 -7.64 -10.34
C LEU A 105 -1.14 -7.01 -10.55
N LEU A 106 -1.64 -7.00 -11.80
CA LEU A 106 -2.96 -6.48 -12.12
C LEU A 106 -4.09 -7.29 -11.47
N ASP A 107 -3.98 -8.62 -11.46
CA ASP A 107 -4.95 -9.50 -10.79
C ASP A 107 -5.00 -9.23 -9.28
N LEU A 108 -3.84 -9.08 -8.63
CA LEU A 108 -3.77 -8.76 -7.21
C LEU A 108 -4.37 -7.38 -6.91
N ALA A 109 -4.08 -6.39 -7.77
CA ALA A 109 -4.66 -5.05 -7.62
C ALA A 109 -6.18 -5.07 -7.76
N ALA A 110 -6.73 -5.85 -8.70
CA ALA A 110 -8.16 -6.03 -8.87
C ALA A 110 -8.81 -6.73 -7.66
N GLU A 111 -8.17 -7.76 -7.10
CA GLU A 111 -8.63 -8.44 -5.89
C GLU A 111 -8.63 -7.50 -4.68
N ALA A 112 -7.52 -6.79 -4.45
CA ALA A 112 -7.41 -5.80 -3.37
C ALA A 112 -8.50 -4.73 -3.49
N ARG A 113 -8.71 -4.19 -4.70
CA ARG A 113 -9.76 -3.20 -4.95
C ARG A 113 -11.15 -3.75 -4.65
N SER A 114 -11.44 -4.97 -5.08
CA SER A 114 -12.73 -5.63 -4.81
C SER A 114 -12.99 -5.77 -3.29
N ILE A 115 -11.97 -6.21 -2.54
CA ILE A 115 -12.03 -6.35 -1.08
C ILE A 115 -12.31 -4.99 -0.41
N LEU A 116 -11.57 -3.95 -0.77
CA LEU A 116 -11.72 -2.63 -0.18
C LEU A 116 -13.09 -2.01 -0.52
N LEU A 117 -13.56 -2.15 -1.75
CA LEU A 117 -14.90 -1.71 -2.15
C LEU A 117 -16.01 -2.43 -1.39
N ALA A 118 -15.88 -3.72 -1.12
CA ALA A 118 -16.83 -4.48 -0.31
C ALA A 118 -16.88 -4.01 1.15
N ALA A 119 -15.79 -3.40 1.65
CA ALA A 119 -15.69 -2.87 3.00
C ALA A 119 -15.94 -1.35 3.10
N ARG A 120 -16.32 -0.70 1.99
CA ARG A 120 -16.46 0.76 1.85
C ARG A 120 -17.38 1.42 2.88
N GLU A 121 -18.47 0.76 3.27
CA GLU A 121 -19.39 1.31 4.27
C GLU A 121 -18.69 1.59 5.60
N LYS A 122 -17.70 0.75 5.95
CA LYS A 122 -16.93 0.88 7.18
C LYS A 122 -15.60 1.61 6.98
N TYR A 123 -14.96 1.43 5.82
CA TYR A 123 -13.65 2.02 5.50
C TYR A 123 -13.73 2.80 4.17
N PRO A 124 -14.40 3.96 4.16
CA PRO A 124 -14.65 4.71 2.93
C PRO A 124 -13.40 5.32 2.30
N ARG A 125 -12.34 5.61 3.07
CA ARG A 125 -11.10 6.23 2.56
C ARG A 125 -10.18 5.19 1.92
N LEU A 126 -10.13 3.98 2.47
CA LEU A 126 -9.44 2.86 1.84
C LEU A 126 -10.09 2.41 0.53
N ALA A 127 -11.39 2.68 0.37
CA ALA A 127 -12.18 2.33 -0.81
C ALA A 127 -12.36 3.48 -1.82
N ALA A 128 -11.67 4.60 -1.61
CA ALA A 128 -11.78 5.82 -2.42
C ALA A 128 -11.20 5.65 -3.83
#